data_AF-A0A7S8FEG8-F1
#
_entry.id   AF-A0A7S8FEG8-F1
#
_cell.length_a   1.000
_cell.length_b   1.000
_cell.length_c   1.000
_cell.angle_alpha   90.00
_cell.angle_beta   90.00
_cell.angle_gamma   90.00
#
_symmetry.space_group_name_H-M   'P 1'
#
loop_
_entity.id
_entity.type
_entity.pdbx_description
1 polymer ?
#
loop_
_entity_poly.entity_id
_entity_poly.type
_entity_poly.pdbx_seq_one_letter_code
_entity_poly.pdbx_strand_id
1 'polypeptide(L)'
;MFTKAITGSFDLKTYPSVVSLASQTGRDARINNYLQCLSIKRDGFKPAQVIYQQDTTAFLSTKPSPEEFMKWQQRHPFPVGSEEQIKILEGEVGKLREEMAKSSQELQALQERAKGRRLIESKRTDFLDALSNGEKGQIDVLFVALNSEAERFARDIVTGLKESGWVVTGFGPLLPTDGVPEGIRVAVKDPQMNSTLTLLSTLKRIGERVELNVNPSRGGPSTIFVGNKP
;
A
#
# COMPACT_ATOMS: atom_id res chain seq x y z
N MET A 1 -22.04 -44.71 28.53
CA MET A 1 -22.56 -43.36 28.19
C MET A 1 -21.53 -42.68 27.31
N PHE A 2 -21.85 -42.37 26.05
CA PHE A 2 -20.97 -41.59 25.18
C PHE A 2 -21.21 -40.10 25.47
N THR A 3 -20.21 -39.43 26.05
CA THR A 3 -20.36 -38.10 26.69
C THR A 3 -20.36 -36.93 25.71
N LYS A 4 -19.99 -37.12 24.44
CA LYS A 4 -20.13 -36.15 23.33
C LYS A 4 -20.10 -36.92 22.00
N ALA A 5 -20.96 -36.61 21.03
CA ALA A 5 -20.60 -36.94 19.65
C ALA A 5 -19.53 -35.93 19.26
N ILE A 6 -18.32 -36.41 19.04
CA ILE A 6 -17.23 -35.55 18.58
C ILE A 6 -17.57 -35.22 17.13
N THR A 7 -17.97 -33.99 16.86
CA THR A 7 -18.12 -33.42 15.51
C THR A 7 -16.99 -32.41 15.24
N GLY A 8 -15.84 -32.59 15.90
CA GLY A 8 -14.62 -31.84 15.61
C GLY A 8 -13.94 -32.35 14.34
N SER A 9 -13.02 -31.54 13.81
CA SER A 9 -12.15 -31.93 12.69
C SER A 9 -11.39 -33.21 13.03
N PHE A 10 -11.79 -34.34 12.45
CA PHE A 10 -11.01 -35.57 12.52
C PHE A 10 -9.93 -35.51 11.45
N ASP A 11 -8.67 -35.66 11.87
CA ASP A 11 -7.60 -35.92 10.92
C ASP A 11 -7.69 -37.38 10.46
N LEU A 12 -8.27 -37.57 9.28
CA LEU A 12 -8.46 -38.87 8.65
C LEU A 12 -7.14 -39.56 8.29
N LYS A 13 -6.01 -38.82 8.24
CA LYS A 13 -4.69 -39.42 8.10
C LYS A 13 -4.26 -40.18 9.35
N THR A 14 -4.77 -39.77 10.52
CA THR A 14 -4.37 -40.30 11.81
C THR A 14 -5.26 -41.47 12.26
N TYR A 15 -6.51 -41.53 11.81
CA TYR A 15 -7.47 -42.58 12.22
C TYR A 15 -8.37 -43.09 11.07
N PRO A 16 -7.82 -43.86 10.11
CA PRO A 16 -8.58 -44.36 8.96
C PRO A 16 -9.72 -45.33 9.34
N SER A 17 -9.64 -45.97 10.52
CA SER A 17 -10.69 -46.85 11.06
C SER A 17 -12.01 -46.11 11.34
N VAL A 18 -11.98 -44.79 11.50
CA VAL A 18 -13.17 -43.95 11.71
C VAL A 18 -14.08 -43.98 10.48
N VAL A 19 -13.53 -44.00 9.26
CA VAL A 19 -14.31 -44.10 8.02
C VAL A 19 -15.05 -45.43 7.98
N SER A 20 -14.38 -46.53 8.34
CA SER A 20 -15.00 -47.86 8.40
C SER A 20 -16.12 -47.93 9.45
N LEU A 21 -15.90 -47.38 10.64
CA LEU A 21 -16.90 -47.34 11.70
C LEU A 21 -18.11 -46.48 11.30
N ALA A 22 -17.87 -45.31 10.72
CA ALA A 22 -18.91 -44.42 10.22
C ALA A 22 -19.69 -45.03 9.03
N SER A 23 -19.02 -45.81 8.18
CA SER A 23 -19.64 -46.57 7.09
C SER A 23 -20.58 -47.66 7.62
N GLN A 24 -20.28 -48.26 8.78
CA GLN A 24 -21.14 -49.26 9.41
C GLN A 24 -22.35 -48.62 10.08
N THR A 25 -22.17 -47.52 10.81
CA THR A 25 -23.28 -46.80 11.45
C THR A 25 -24.21 -46.14 10.44
N GLY A 26 -23.71 -45.70 9.28
CA GLY A 26 -24.55 -45.12 8.22
C GLY A 26 -25.54 -46.11 7.59
N ARG A 27 -25.29 -47.41 7.71
CA ARG A 27 -26.17 -48.48 7.20
C ARG A 27 -27.28 -48.88 8.18
N ASP A 28 -27.18 -48.48 9.45
CA ASP A 28 -28.21 -48.74 10.45
C ASP A 28 -29.15 -47.52 10.57
N ALA A 29 -30.38 -47.69 10.09
CA ALA A 29 -31.39 -46.64 10.10
C ALA A 29 -31.74 -46.15 11.51
N ARG A 30 -31.68 -47.01 12.54
CA ARG A 30 -31.97 -46.61 13.93
C ARG A 30 -30.85 -45.75 14.49
N ILE A 31 -29.60 -46.13 14.23
CA ILE A 31 -28.43 -45.34 14.66
C ILE A 31 -28.40 -43.99 13.94
N ASN A 32 -28.67 -43.97 12.62
CA ASN A 32 -28.71 -42.72 11.85
C ASN A 32 -29.81 -41.78 12.35
N ASN A 33 -31.03 -42.27 12.57
CA ASN A 33 -32.12 -41.47 13.13
C ASN A 33 -31.80 -40.94 14.53
N TYR A 34 -31.15 -41.76 15.37
CA TYR A 34 -30.71 -41.34 16.70
C TYR A 34 -29.65 -40.22 16.64
N LEU A 35 -28.67 -40.33 15.73
CA LEU A 35 -27.65 -39.31 15.54
C LEU A 35 -28.24 -37.99 15.04
N GLN A 36 -29.22 -38.02 14.13
CA GLN A 36 -29.94 -36.82 13.69
C GLN A 36 -30.67 -36.14 14.85
N CYS A 37 -31.38 -36.90 15.68
CA CYS A 37 -32.04 -36.38 16.87
C CYS A 37 -31.06 -35.72 17.84
N LEU A 38 -29.89 -36.33 18.07
CA LEU A 38 -28.84 -35.75 18.90
C LEU A 38 -28.29 -34.45 18.30
N SER A 39 -28.01 -34.43 17.00
CA SER A 39 -27.47 -33.25 16.33
C SER A 39 -28.43 -32.05 16.43
N ILE A 40 -29.74 -32.28 16.32
CA ILE A 40 -30.74 -31.23 16.51
C ILE A 40 -30.89 -30.82 17.99
N LYS A 41 -31.13 -31.79 18.88
CA LYS A 41 -31.56 -31.51 20.27
C LYS A 41 -30.42 -31.21 21.23
N ARG A 42 -29.27 -31.85 21.03
CA ARG A 42 -28.09 -31.69 21.89
C ARG A 42 -27.10 -30.69 21.30
N ASP A 43 -26.84 -30.78 19.99
CA ASP A 43 -25.76 -30.01 19.35
C ASP A 43 -26.26 -28.75 18.63
N GLY A 44 -27.58 -28.52 18.60
CA GLY A 44 -28.18 -27.29 18.06
C GLY A 44 -28.04 -27.14 16.55
N PHE A 45 -27.88 -28.25 15.81
CA PHE A 45 -27.70 -28.19 14.36
C PHE A 45 -28.90 -27.56 13.67
N LYS A 46 -28.63 -26.61 12.77
CA LYS A 46 -29.64 -26.00 11.89
C LYS A 46 -30.06 -27.02 10.81
N PRO A 47 -31.25 -26.90 10.18
CA PRO A 47 -31.74 -27.87 9.20
C PRO A 47 -30.73 -28.21 8.08
N ALA A 48 -30.00 -27.22 7.55
CA ALA A 48 -28.97 -27.43 6.54
C ALA A 48 -27.79 -28.31 7.03
N GLN A 49 -27.42 -28.20 8.31
CA GLN A 49 -26.36 -29.02 8.93
C GLN A 49 -26.82 -30.47 9.14
N VAL A 50 -28.11 -30.66 9.42
CA VAL A 50 -28.71 -32.01 9.51
C VAL A 50 -28.74 -32.67 8.13
N ILE A 51 -29.10 -31.93 7.08
CA ILE A 51 -29.05 -32.42 5.69
C ILE A 51 -27.60 -32.77 5.30
N TYR A 52 -26.65 -31.89 5.60
CA TYR A 52 -25.23 -32.18 5.36
C TYR A 52 -24.77 -33.47 6.06
N GLN A 53 -25.19 -33.69 7.32
CA GLN A 53 -24.88 -34.91 8.06
C GLN A 53 -25.51 -36.15 7.42
N GLN A 54 -26.74 -36.05 6.90
CA GLN A 54 -27.40 -37.12 6.15
C GLN A 54 -26.63 -37.46 4.88
N ASP A 55 -26.24 -36.45 4.10
CA ASP A 55 -25.47 -36.63 2.86
C ASP A 55 -24.09 -37.23 3.13
N THR A 56 -23.43 -36.77 4.21
CA THR A 56 -22.14 -37.32 4.66
C THR A 56 -22.29 -38.81 5.03
N THR A 57 -23.35 -39.14 5.76
CA THR A 57 -23.62 -40.52 6.21
C THR A 57 -23.97 -41.43 5.04
N ALA A 58 -24.75 -40.94 4.08
CA ALA A 58 -25.08 -41.65 2.85
C ALA A 58 -23.81 -41.90 2.01
N PHE A 59 -22.96 -40.88 1.86
CA PHE A 59 -21.69 -41.01 1.16
C PHE A 59 -20.76 -42.03 1.85
N LEU A 60 -20.58 -41.94 3.17
CA LEU A 60 -19.76 -42.89 3.93
C LEU A 60 -20.29 -44.33 3.84
N SER A 61 -21.60 -44.53 3.69
CA SER A 61 -22.18 -45.88 3.54
C SER A 61 -21.72 -46.62 2.27
N THR A 62 -21.21 -45.88 1.27
CA THR A 62 -20.60 -46.41 0.05
C THR A 62 -19.19 -46.99 0.27
N LYS A 63 -18.63 -46.84 1.49
CA LYS A 63 -17.25 -47.19 1.86
C LYS A 63 -16.20 -46.47 1.00
N PRO A 64 -16.23 -45.13 0.94
CA PRO A 64 -15.24 -44.36 0.19
C PRO A 64 -13.85 -44.53 0.81
N SER A 65 -12.82 -44.43 -0.02
CA SER A 65 -11.45 -44.24 0.45
C SER A 65 -11.29 -42.88 1.17
N PRO A 66 -10.26 -42.71 2.02
CA PRO A 66 -9.98 -41.42 2.66
C PRO A 66 -9.84 -40.27 1.65
N GLU A 67 -9.23 -40.50 0.50
CA GLU A 67 -9.06 -39.48 -0.56
C GLU A 67 -10.39 -39.08 -1.20
N GLU A 68 -11.28 -40.05 -1.46
CA GLU A 68 -12.62 -39.78 -1.99
C GLU A 68 -13.46 -38.98 -1.00
N PHE A 69 -13.33 -39.26 0.30
CA PHE A 69 -13.98 -38.47 1.34
C PHE A 69 -13.45 -37.03 1.41
N MET A 70 -12.14 -36.84 1.34
CA MET A 70 -11.55 -35.49 1.33
C MET A 70 -12.02 -34.69 0.11
N LYS A 71 -12.08 -35.30 -1.08
CA LYS A 71 -12.63 -34.65 -2.29
C LYS A 71 -14.10 -34.32 -2.16
N TRP A 72 -14.90 -35.21 -1.55
CA TRP A 72 -16.31 -34.97 -1.28
C TRP A 72 -16.50 -33.78 -0.33
N GLN A 73 -15.75 -33.73 0.77
CA GLN A 73 -15.82 -32.65 1.75
C GLN A 73 -15.42 -31.28 1.18
N GLN A 74 -14.50 -31.24 0.20
CA GLN A 74 -14.17 -30.00 -0.52
C GLN A 74 -15.32 -29.49 -1.40
N ARG A 75 -16.10 -30.40 -1.99
CA ARG A 75 -17.25 -30.06 -2.85
C ARG A 75 -18.52 -29.76 -2.05
N HIS A 76 -18.61 -30.31 -0.85
CA HIS A 76 -19.71 -30.13 0.07
C HIS A 76 -19.16 -29.55 1.38
N PRO A 77 -18.91 -28.23 1.45
CA PRO A 77 -18.46 -27.62 2.69
C PRO A 77 -19.57 -27.70 3.75
N PHE A 78 -19.18 -27.87 5.02
CA PHE A 78 -20.12 -27.86 6.13
C PHE A 78 -20.87 -26.51 6.16
N PRO A 79 -22.21 -26.51 6.21
CA PRO A 79 -22.97 -25.26 6.21
C PRO A 79 -22.77 -24.52 7.53
N VAL A 80 -22.02 -23.42 7.46
CA VAL A 80 -21.95 -22.40 8.50
C VAL A 80 -23.31 -21.69 8.58
N GLY A 81 -23.82 -21.49 9.80
CA GLY A 81 -25.09 -20.80 9.98
C GLY A 81 -25.07 -19.39 9.40
N SER A 82 -26.23 -18.87 9.01
CA SER A 82 -26.38 -17.52 8.42
C SER A 82 -25.69 -16.42 9.23
N GLU A 83 -25.72 -16.49 10.56
CA GLU A 83 -25.06 -15.51 11.45
C GLU A 83 -23.52 -15.54 11.33
N GLU A 84 -22.93 -16.73 11.21
CA GLU A 84 -21.47 -16.88 11.10
C GLU A 84 -21.00 -16.45 9.70
N GLN A 85 -21.79 -16.74 8.66
CA GLN A 85 -21.54 -16.24 7.31
C GLN A 85 -21.58 -14.71 7.25
N ILE A 86 -22.56 -14.08 7.89
CA ILE A 86 -22.66 -12.62 7.96
C ILE A 86 -21.40 -12.04 8.63
N LYS A 87 -20.98 -12.61 9.75
CA LYS A 87 -19.79 -12.15 10.47
C LYS A 87 -18.50 -12.28 9.65
N ILE A 88 -18.34 -13.37 8.89
CA ILE A 88 -17.21 -13.54 7.97
C ILE A 88 -17.24 -12.47 6.88
N LEU A 89 -18.40 -12.29 6.23
CA LEU A 89 -18.58 -11.32 5.16
C LEU A 89 -18.34 -9.88 5.64
N GLU A 90 -18.83 -9.52 6.83
CA GLU A 90 -18.58 -8.21 7.45
C GLU A 90 -17.08 -7.97 7.68
N GLY A 91 -16.36 -9.00 8.14
CA GLY A 91 -14.90 -8.94 8.31
C GLY A 91 -14.15 -8.77 6.99
N GLU A 92 -14.56 -9.48 5.94
CA GLU A 92 -13.97 -9.36 4.60
C GLU A 92 -14.24 -7.99 3.97
N VAL A 93 -15.46 -7.47 4.12
CA VAL A 93 -15.81 -6.11 3.68
C VAL A 93 -14.97 -5.06 4.41
N GLY A 94 -14.69 -5.25 5.70
CA GLY A 94 -13.79 -4.39 6.46
C GLY A 94 -12.39 -4.35 5.87
N LYS A 95 -11.78 -5.52 5.63
CA LYS A 95 -10.44 -5.64 5.03
C LYS A 95 -10.38 -4.99 3.63
N LEU A 96 -11.37 -5.24 2.78
CA LEU A 96 -11.43 -4.66 1.45
C LEU A 96 -11.51 -3.14 1.48
N ARG A 97 -12.24 -2.56 2.45
CA ARG A 97 -12.30 -1.10 2.63
C ARG A 97 -10.97 -0.51 3.05
N GLU A 98 -10.24 -1.18 3.94
CA GLU A 98 -8.89 -0.76 4.36
C GLU A 98 -7.90 -0.80 3.20
N GLU A 99 -7.90 -1.88 2.42
CA GLU A 99 -7.05 -2.01 1.23
C GLU A 99 -7.37 -0.97 0.16
N MET A 100 -8.66 -0.69 -0.08
CA MET A 100 -9.08 0.38 -0.99
C MET A 100 -8.63 1.75 -0.49
N ALA A 101 -8.77 2.04 0.81
CA ALA A 101 -8.32 3.31 1.38
C ALA A 101 -6.81 3.50 1.22
N LYS A 102 -6.03 2.45 1.49
CA LYS A 102 -4.57 2.47 1.30
C LYS A 102 -4.18 2.66 -0.16
N SER A 103 -4.79 1.90 -1.07
CA SER A 103 -4.52 2.01 -2.51
C SER A 103 -4.91 3.38 -3.07
N SER A 104 -6.03 3.95 -2.59
CA SER A 104 -6.45 5.31 -2.97
C SER A 104 -5.45 6.36 -2.49
N GLN A 105 -4.91 6.23 -1.28
CA GLN A 105 -3.88 7.14 -0.78
C GLN A 105 -2.58 7.03 -1.58
N GLU A 106 -2.16 5.83 -1.93
CA GLU A 106 -0.98 5.59 -2.78
C GLU A 106 -1.17 6.19 -4.17
N LEU A 107 -2.34 6.01 -4.79
CA LEU A 107 -2.67 6.62 -6.08
C LEU A 107 -2.66 8.15 -6.00
N GLN A 108 -3.23 8.73 -4.94
CA GLN A 108 -3.21 10.18 -4.75
C GLN A 108 -1.77 10.69 -4.57
N ALA A 109 -0.94 9.99 -3.79
CA ALA A 109 0.46 10.34 -3.62
C ALA A 109 1.24 10.24 -4.94
N LEU A 110 0.96 9.24 -5.77
CA LEU A 110 1.56 9.10 -7.11
C LEU A 110 1.08 10.20 -8.06
N GLN A 111 -0.21 10.56 -8.02
CA GLN A 111 -0.74 11.67 -8.81
C GLN A 111 -0.11 13.01 -8.42
N GLU A 112 0.06 13.27 -7.12
CA GLU A 112 0.77 14.47 -6.65
C GLU A 112 2.25 14.45 -7.06
N ARG A 113 2.92 13.29 -7.09
CA ARG A 113 4.28 13.16 -7.62
C ARG A 113 4.36 13.35 -9.14
N ALA A 114 3.29 12.98 -9.85
CA ALA A 114 3.20 13.08 -11.31
C ALA A 114 2.77 14.47 -11.79
N LYS A 115 2.15 15.29 -10.92
CA LYS A 115 1.87 16.70 -11.24
C LYS A 115 3.19 17.41 -11.52
N GLY A 116 3.31 17.96 -12.72
CA GLY A 116 4.51 18.65 -13.17
C GLY A 116 4.85 19.84 -12.27
N ARG A 117 6.12 19.98 -11.91
CA ARG A 117 6.60 21.10 -11.09
C ARG A 117 6.45 22.41 -11.86
N ARG A 118 5.67 23.33 -11.30
CA ARG A 118 5.52 24.71 -11.79
C ARG A 118 5.37 25.67 -10.63
N LEU A 119 5.94 26.86 -10.78
CA LEU A 119 5.59 27.99 -9.93
C LEU A 119 4.22 28.53 -10.41
N ILE A 120 3.15 27.92 -9.92
CA ILE A 120 1.80 28.48 -10.05
C ILE A 120 1.72 29.84 -9.36
N GLU A 121 0.80 30.70 -9.78
CA GLU A 121 0.75 32.11 -9.39
C GLU A 121 0.76 32.34 -7.87
N SER A 122 0.07 31.50 -7.08
CA SER A 122 0.13 31.55 -5.62
C SER A 122 1.53 31.27 -5.06
N LYS A 123 2.19 30.21 -5.54
CA LYS A 123 3.57 29.86 -5.16
C LYS A 123 4.56 30.93 -5.59
N ARG A 124 4.32 31.59 -6.73
CA ARG A 124 5.17 32.66 -7.24
C ARG A 124 5.14 33.89 -6.34
N THR A 125 3.98 34.31 -5.87
CA THR A 125 3.88 35.43 -4.91
C THR A 125 4.64 35.13 -3.63
N ASP A 126 4.43 33.94 -3.04
CA ASP A 126 5.15 33.51 -1.84
C ASP A 126 6.67 33.41 -2.07
N PHE A 127 7.07 32.93 -3.25
CA PHE A 127 8.46 32.86 -3.67
C PHE A 127 9.10 34.25 -3.73
N LEU A 128 8.44 35.20 -4.39
CA LEU A 128 8.91 36.57 -4.53
C LEU A 128 8.96 37.30 -3.19
N ASP A 129 7.94 37.18 -2.35
CA ASP A 129 7.91 37.77 -1.00
C ASP A 129 9.05 37.26 -0.12
N ALA A 130 9.33 35.95 -0.18
CA ALA A 130 10.43 35.34 0.57
C ALA A 130 11.81 35.78 0.07
N LEU A 131 11.98 35.94 -1.25
CA LEU A 131 13.24 36.42 -1.84
C LEU A 131 13.47 37.93 -1.63
N SER A 132 12.40 38.71 -1.48
CA SER A 132 12.47 40.18 -1.35
C SER A 132 13.19 40.65 -0.09
N ASN A 133 13.10 39.86 0.99
CA ASN A 133 13.62 40.22 2.32
C ASN A 133 15.01 39.64 2.62
N GLY A 134 15.63 38.95 1.66
CA GLY A 134 16.87 38.22 1.86
C GLY A 134 18.09 38.88 1.21
N GLU A 135 19.28 38.46 1.66
CA GLU A 135 20.53 38.85 1.03
C GLU A 135 20.63 38.22 -0.37
N LYS A 136 20.94 39.04 -1.37
CA LYS A 136 20.94 38.66 -2.78
C LYS A 136 22.36 38.32 -3.21
N GLY A 137 22.50 37.24 -3.96
CA GLY A 137 23.80 36.78 -4.47
C GLY A 137 23.81 36.53 -5.97
N GLN A 138 24.98 36.10 -6.45
CA GLN A 138 25.15 35.56 -7.80
C GLN A 138 24.92 34.06 -7.80
N ILE A 139 24.17 33.55 -8.79
CA ILE A 139 23.79 32.15 -8.86
C ILE A 139 23.87 31.58 -10.27
N ASP A 140 24.13 30.27 -10.36
CA ASP A 140 23.91 29.46 -11.55
C ASP A 140 22.75 28.51 -11.33
N VAL A 141 21.87 28.38 -12.32
CA VAL A 141 20.75 27.44 -12.31
C VAL A 141 20.94 26.43 -13.43
N LEU A 142 21.12 25.17 -13.06
CA LEU A 142 21.27 24.07 -14.01
C LEU A 142 20.09 23.10 -13.88
N PHE A 143 19.63 22.53 -14.99
CA PHE A 143 18.51 21.59 -15.03
C PHE A 143 18.91 20.29 -15.71
N VAL A 144 18.35 19.15 -15.30
CA VAL A 144 18.69 17.86 -15.94
C VAL A 144 18.34 17.89 -17.44
N ALA A 145 19.33 17.56 -18.28
CA ALA A 145 19.17 17.50 -19.72
C ALA A 145 18.07 16.50 -20.12
N LEU A 146 17.39 16.76 -21.24
CA LEU A 146 16.29 15.93 -21.76
C LEU A 146 15.05 15.85 -20.85
N ASN A 147 15.00 16.62 -19.77
CA ASN A 147 13.83 16.74 -18.90
C ASN A 147 13.14 18.10 -19.11
N SER A 148 12.13 18.12 -19.99
CA SER A 148 11.37 19.33 -20.33
C SER A 148 10.56 19.90 -19.14
N GLU A 149 10.24 19.10 -18.14
CA GLU A 149 9.62 19.56 -16.89
C GLU A 149 10.65 20.34 -16.06
N ALA A 150 11.83 19.77 -15.84
CA ALA A 150 12.92 20.41 -15.10
C ALA A 150 13.39 21.71 -15.78
N GLU A 151 13.46 21.75 -17.11
CA GLU A 151 13.79 22.98 -17.83
C GLU A 151 12.75 24.07 -17.60
N ARG A 152 11.45 23.75 -17.73
CA ARG A 152 10.38 24.73 -17.50
C ARG A 152 10.39 25.25 -16.07
N PHE A 153 10.53 24.35 -15.10
CA PHE A 153 10.64 24.72 -13.70
C PHE A 153 11.88 25.61 -13.44
N ALA A 154 13.03 25.29 -14.04
CA ALA A 154 14.23 26.10 -13.94
C ALA A 154 14.03 27.52 -14.51
N ARG A 155 13.29 27.66 -15.62
CA ARG A 155 12.94 28.96 -16.20
C ARG A 155 12.04 29.77 -15.29
N ASP A 156 11.05 29.14 -14.66
CA ASP A 156 10.17 29.79 -13.69
C ASP A 156 10.98 30.33 -12.50
N ILE A 157 11.88 29.50 -11.96
CA ILE A 157 12.76 29.85 -10.83
C ILE A 157 13.71 31.00 -11.21
N VAL A 158 14.34 30.93 -12.38
CA VAL A 158 15.22 32.01 -12.89
C VAL A 158 14.46 33.32 -13.06
N THR A 159 13.22 33.27 -13.56
CA THR A 159 12.37 34.46 -13.72
C THR A 159 12.11 35.10 -12.35
N GLY A 160 11.66 34.33 -11.36
CA GLY A 160 11.41 34.88 -10.02
C GLY A 160 12.67 35.37 -9.30
N LEU A 161 13.81 34.73 -9.51
CA LEU A 161 15.10 35.18 -8.97
C LEU A 161 15.52 36.51 -9.58
N LYS A 162 15.41 36.67 -10.90
CA LYS A 162 15.69 37.95 -11.56
C LYS A 162 14.74 39.06 -11.11
N GLU A 163 13.45 38.76 -10.96
CA GLU A 163 12.43 39.73 -10.50
C GLU A 163 12.67 40.22 -9.07
N SER A 164 13.17 39.35 -8.20
CA SER A 164 13.58 39.71 -6.84
C SER A 164 14.95 40.38 -6.76
N GLY A 165 15.64 40.55 -7.90
CA GLY A 165 16.93 41.25 -8.01
C GLY A 165 18.17 40.37 -7.77
N TRP A 166 18.04 39.05 -7.84
CA TRP A 166 19.19 38.14 -7.87
C TRP A 166 19.90 38.18 -9.22
N VAL A 167 21.21 37.97 -9.21
CA VAL A 167 22.02 37.95 -10.43
C VAL A 167 22.23 36.52 -10.88
N VAL A 168 21.52 36.11 -11.94
CA VAL A 168 21.70 34.78 -12.55
C VAL A 168 22.82 34.84 -13.57
N THR A 169 23.96 34.24 -13.25
CA THR A 169 25.18 34.25 -14.09
C THR A 169 25.28 33.07 -15.05
N GLY A 170 24.48 32.03 -14.83
CA GLY A 170 24.53 30.80 -15.61
C GLY A 170 23.19 30.10 -15.63
N PHE A 171 22.79 29.65 -16.82
CA PHE A 171 21.57 28.88 -17.04
C PHE A 171 21.83 27.83 -18.11
N GLY A 172 21.61 26.55 -17.81
CA GLY A 172 21.90 25.50 -18.79
C GLY A 172 21.63 24.08 -18.34
N PRO A 173 21.78 23.12 -19.26
CA PRO A 173 21.56 21.71 -18.96
C PRO A 173 22.69 21.13 -18.12
N LEU A 174 22.33 20.20 -17.23
CA LEU A 174 23.20 19.32 -16.48
C LEU A 174 23.06 17.92 -17.07
N LEU A 175 24.16 17.31 -17.47
CA LEU A 175 24.13 15.93 -17.97
C LEU A 175 23.70 14.99 -16.83
N PRO A 176 22.78 14.05 -17.08
CA PRO A 176 22.44 13.04 -16.10
C PRO A 176 23.66 12.15 -15.86
N THR A 177 24.19 12.17 -14.65
CA THR A 177 25.19 11.22 -14.17
C THR A 177 24.63 10.52 -12.93
N ASP A 178 25.17 9.35 -12.57
CA ASP A 178 24.76 8.64 -11.36
C ASP A 178 24.82 9.58 -10.13
N GLY A 179 23.70 9.70 -9.43
CA GLY A 179 23.55 10.58 -8.26
C GLY A 179 23.13 12.03 -8.55
N VAL A 180 22.84 12.40 -9.80
CA VAL A 180 22.24 13.72 -10.11
C VAL A 180 20.72 13.66 -9.91
N PRO A 181 20.15 14.51 -9.05
CA PRO A 181 18.71 14.49 -8.78
C PRO A 181 17.89 14.92 -10.00
N GLU A 182 16.66 14.37 -10.16
CA GLU A 182 15.72 14.62 -11.28
C GLU A 182 15.12 16.06 -11.30
N GLY A 183 15.82 17.05 -10.78
CA GLY A 183 15.32 18.41 -10.64
C GLY A 183 16.27 19.45 -11.18
N ILE A 184 16.49 20.49 -10.39
CA ILE A 184 17.38 21.58 -10.74
C ILE A 184 18.48 21.70 -9.69
N ARG A 185 19.65 22.12 -10.13
CA ARG A 185 20.79 22.45 -9.30
C ARG A 185 20.94 23.97 -9.30
N VAL A 186 20.91 24.58 -8.13
CA VAL A 186 21.18 26.00 -7.94
C VAL A 186 22.49 26.15 -7.20
N ALA A 187 23.50 26.73 -7.84
CA ALA A 187 24.82 26.95 -7.27
C ALA A 187 24.98 28.43 -6.93
N VAL A 188 25.17 28.76 -5.66
CA VAL A 188 25.41 30.14 -5.20
C VAL A 188 26.90 30.42 -5.31
N LYS A 189 27.28 31.35 -6.19
CA LYS A 189 28.68 31.72 -6.46
C LYS A 189 29.31 32.58 -5.38
N ASP A 190 28.49 33.37 -4.69
CA ASP A 190 28.95 34.17 -3.57
C ASP A 190 29.01 33.29 -2.31
N PRO A 191 30.18 33.11 -1.68
CA PRO A 191 30.34 32.26 -0.51
C PRO A 191 29.68 32.81 0.76
N GLN A 192 29.00 33.97 0.72
CA GLN A 192 28.24 34.46 1.86
C GLN A 192 27.11 33.48 2.21
N MET A 193 27.29 32.81 3.36
CA MET A 193 26.42 31.74 3.86
C MET A 193 24.95 32.18 3.98
N ASN A 194 24.71 33.47 4.24
CA ASN A 194 23.38 34.07 4.36
C ASN A 194 22.55 33.95 3.06
N SER A 195 23.13 34.29 1.90
CA SER A 195 22.45 34.18 0.59
C SER A 195 22.01 32.74 0.32
N THR A 196 22.87 31.77 0.63
CA THR A 196 22.55 30.35 0.49
C THR A 196 21.40 29.94 1.40
N LEU A 197 21.40 30.38 2.66
CA LEU A 197 20.36 30.06 3.64
C LEU A 197 19.02 30.72 3.30
N THR A 198 19.03 31.97 2.84
CA THR A 198 17.86 32.66 2.29
C THR A 198 17.25 31.86 1.15
N LEU A 199 18.06 31.45 0.17
CA LEU A 199 17.58 30.72 -0.99
C LEU A 199 17.04 29.34 -0.59
N LEU A 200 17.74 28.62 0.29
CA LEU A 200 17.32 27.32 0.82
C LEU A 200 15.97 27.41 1.56
N SER A 201 15.83 28.37 2.46
CA SER A 201 14.59 28.58 3.22
C SER A 201 13.42 28.98 2.33
N THR A 202 13.67 29.83 1.34
CA THR A 202 12.65 30.24 0.34
C THR A 202 12.17 29.06 -0.49
N LEU A 203 13.09 28.22 -0.98
CA LEU A 203 12.75 27.04 -1.77
C LEU A 203 11.99 25.99 -0.95
N LYS A 204 12.32 25.84 0.34
CA LYS A 204 11.51 25.00 1.26
C LYS A 204 10.11 25.56 1.48
N ARG A 205 9.97 26.89 1.58
CA ARG A 205 8.68 27.56 1.82
C ARG A 205 7.67 27.35 0.68
N ILE A 206 8.14 27.25 -0.57
CA ILE A 206 7.28 26.95 -1.73
C ILE A 206 6.92 25.46 -1.88
N GLY A 207 7.29 24.65 -0.88
CA GLY A 207 6.96 23.23 -0.79
C GLY A 207 7.84 22.31 -1.64
N GLU A 208 8.98 22.80 -2.12
CA GLU A 208 9.91 21.97 -2.88
C GLU A 208 10.78 21.12 -1.95
N ARG A 209 11.10 19.90 -2.39
CA ARG A 209 12.12 19.09 -1.72
C ARG A 209 13.48 19.68 -2.05
N VAL A 210 14.21 20.08 -1.01
CA VAL A 210 15.51 20.75 -1.16
C VAL A 210 16.58 20.01 -0.37
N GLU A 211 17.65 19.63 -1.07
CA GLU A 211 18.85 19.04 -0.46
C GLU A 211 20.01 20.02 -0.60
N LEU A 212 20.63 20.37 0.52
CA LEU A 212 21.82 21.21 0.53
C LEU A 212 23.05 20.32 0.49
N ASN A 213 23.88 20.49 -0.53
CA ASN A 213 25.21 19.90 -0.58
C ASN A 213 26.25 21.01 -0.44
N VAL A 214 26.83 21.09 0.76
CA VAL A 214 27.94 21.99 1.05
C VAL A 214 29.22 21.22 0.77
N ASN A 215 29.98 21.62 -0.25
CA ASN A 215 31.28 21.01 -0.52
C ASN A 215 32.25 21.43 0.62
N PRO A 216 32.67 20.51 1.51
CA PRO A 216 33.40 20.86 2.71
C PRO A 216 34.85 21.29 2.43
N SER A 217 35.35 21.11 1.21
CA SER A 217 36.79 21.10 1.00
C SER A 217 37.44 22.41 0.56
N ARG A 218 36.73 23.51 0.21
CA ARG A 218 37.44 24.69 -0.36
C ARG A 218 36.62 25.98 -0.58
N GLY A 219 35.73 26.41 0.32
CA GLY A 219 35.01 27.68 0.12
C GLY A 219 34.32 27.82 -1.26
N GLY A 220 33.96 26.68 -1.85
CA GLY A 220 33.34 26.60 -3.17
C GLY A 220 31.85 26.92 -3.10
N PRO A 221 31.19 27.07 -4.26
CA PRO A 221 29.79 27.45 -4.31
C PRO A 221 28.90 26.44 -3.57
N SER A 222 28.09 26.94 -2.65
CA SER A 222 27.05 26.14 -2.00
C SER A 222 26.06 25.68 -3.06
N THR A 223 25.85 24.37 -3.15
CA THR A 223 24.95 23.78 -4.14
C THR A 223 23.66 23.35 -3.46
N ILE A 224 22.54 23.82 -4.00
CA ILE A 224 21.19 23.48 -3.58
C ILE A 224 20.56 22.64 -4.69
N PHE A 225 20.12 21.44 -4.37
CA PHE A 225 19.34 20.61 -5.28
C PHE A 225 17.86 20.77 -4.95
N VAL A 226 17.05 21.06 -5.97
CA VAL A 226 15.62 21.36 -5.81
C VAL A 226 14.79 20.40 -6.66
N GLY A 227 13.79 19.80 -6.03
CA GLY A 227 12.83 18.92 -6.70
C GLY A 227 13.36 17.51 -6.91
N ASN A 228 14.08 16.92 -5.95
CA ASN A 228 14.47 15.51 -6.07
C ASN A 228 13.23 14.60 -6.01
N LYS A 229 12.95 13.82 -7.07
CA LYS A 229 11.95 12.73 -7.08
C LYS A 229 12.71 11.44 -6.68
N PRO A 230 12.20 10.65 -5.72
CA PRO A 230 12.79 9.37 -5.37
C PRO A 230 12.62 8.33 -6.47
#